data_AF-A0A0M3KH92-F1
#
_entry.id   AF-A0A0M3KH92-F1
#
_cell.length_a   1.000
_cell.length_b   1.000
_cell.length_c   1.000
_cell.angle_alpha   90.00
_cell.angle_beta   90.00
_cell.angle_gamma   90.00
#
_symmetry.space_group_name_H-M   'P 1'
#
loop_
_entity.id
_entity.type
_entity.pdbx_description
1 polymer ?
#
loop_
_entity_poly.entity_id
_entity_poly.type
_entity_poly.pdbx_seq_one_letter_code
_entity_poly.pdbx_strand_id
1 'polypeptide(L)'
;MRRYFNQKPEKLAMLITKYQNRSGFCHRDLFRLCHIRPLMSFPKEHAYWQHHKEYDFILAYVVGDTEEARKRKAVEGEGDAGKKRKTENLKPETEEERKKREERQQAQIQRQMAKLKLIESNKKLISDLKRADAPDAEGTQVATLIWAVEEIKQVTDPHKAADLIRGCGAFWLNIFQELLIGQLTSEEALHQARIHPMNVLLASAVYKSGGGFRGKLRWDTNEKISEALEKAFILSFKNVTPSNKRFCLALDVSGIVI
;
A
#
# COMPACT_ATOMS: atom_id res chain seq x y z
N MET A 1 -8.52 7.16 3.41
CA MET A 1 -8.03 7.23 4.82
C MET A 1 -8.42 6.00 5.63
N ARG A 2 -9.73 5.73 5.87
CA ARG A 2 -10.19 4.56 6.67
C ARG A 2 -9.67 3.20 6.19
N ARG A 3 -9.49 3.01 4.88
CA ARG A 3 -9.01 1.74 4.31
C ARG A 3 -7.69 1.23 4.92
N TYR A 4 -6.75 2.12 5.25
CA TYR A 4 -5.44 1.74 5.81
C TYR A 4 -5.56 1.26 7.26
N PHE A 5 -6.36 1.97 8.07
CA PHE A 5 -6.55 1.67 9.48
C PHE A 5 -7.49 0.47 9.73
N ASN A 6 -8.28 0.05 8.74
CA ASN A 6 -9.16 -1.11 8.83
C ASN A 6 -8.45 -2.45 8.55
N GLN A 7 -7.20 -2.46 8.07
CA GLN A 7 -6.44 -3.70 7.82
C GLN A 7 -5.58 -4.01 9.04
N LYS A 8 -5.40 -5.29 9.39
CA LYS A 8 -4.41 -5.72 10.40
C LYS A 8 -3.00 -5.17 10.07
N PRO A 9 -2.18 -4.82 11.07
CA PRO A 9 -0.88 -4.19 10.86
C PRO A 9 0.08 -5.05 10.02
N GLU A 10 0.13 -6.37 10.24
CA GLU A 10 0.90 -7.32 9.42
C GLU A 10 0.51 -7.26 7.93
N LYS A 11 -0.79 -7.32 7.66
CA LYS A 11 -1.32 -7.27 6.29
C LYS A 11 -1.05 -5.91 5.65
N LEU A 12 -1.14 -4.83 6.41
CA LEU A 12 -0.82 -3.49 5.94
C LEU A 12 0.66 -3.37 5.57
N ALA A 13 1.56 -3.88 6.42
CA ALA A 13 2.99 -3.92 6.14
C ALA A 13 3.28 -4.69 4.84
N MET A 14 2.69 -5.87 4.68
CA MET A 14 2.82 -6.67 3.46
C MET A 14 2.30 -5.94 2.22
N LEU A 15 1.16 -5.24 2.31
CA LEU A 15 0.63 -4.47 1.17
C LEU A 15 1.57 -3.33 0.75
N ILE A 16 2.14 -2.61 1.72
CA ILE A 16 3.06 -1.49 1.46
C ILE A 16 4.38 -1.97 0.86
N THR A 17 4.94 -3.07 1.38
CA THR A 17 6.21 -3.60 0.91
C THR A 17 6.09 -4.32 -0.44
N LYS A 18 4.98 -5.03 -0.67
CA LYS A 18 4.70 -5.73 -1.93
C LYS A 18 4.27 -4.79 -3.07
N TYR A 19 3.42 -3.81 -2.78
CA TYR A 19 2.85 -2.90 -3.79
C TYR A 19 3.38 -1.47 -3.62
N GLN A 20 4.71 -1.31 -3.64
CA GLN A 20 5.36 0.00 -3.43
C GLN A 20 4.93 1.06 -4.46
N ASN A 21 4.83 0.64 -5.73
CA ASN A 21 4.36 1.47 -6.85
C ASN A 21 3.38 0.65 -7.70
N ARG A 22 2.23 1.24 -8.03
CA ARG A 22 1.30 0.67 -9.02
C ARG A 22 0.68 1.78 -9.85
N SER A 23 0.75 1.63 -11.18
CA SER A 23 0.19 2.60 -12.14
C SER A 23 0.71 4.03 -11.92
N GLY A 24 1.97 4.18 -11.48
CA GLY A 24 2.60 5.47 -11.21
C GLY A 24 2.27 6.08 -9.85
N PHE A 25 1.43 5.42 -9.02
CA PHE A 25 1.10 5.88 -7.68
C PHE A 25 1.89 5.13 -6.61
N CYS A 26 2.47 5.87 -5.67
CA CYS A 26 3.15 5.34 -4.50
C CYS A 26 2.31 5.57 -3.23
N HIS A 27 2.43 4.66 -2.26
CA HIS A 27 1.82 4.82 -0.93
C HIS A 27 2.24 6.14 -0.25
N ARG A 28 3.50 6.55 -0.45
CA ARG A 28 4.04 7.82 0.05
C ARG A 28 3.28 9.04 -0.45
N ASP A 29 2.92 9.07 -1.72
CA ASP A 29 2.23 10.22 -2.32
C ASP A 29 0.79 10.29 -1.83
N LEU A 30 0.13 9.14 -1.71
CA LEU A 30 -1.20 9.05 -1.13
C LEU A 30 -1.21 9.50 0.33
N PHE A 31 -0.18 9.17 1.11
CA PHE A 31 -0.07 9.57 2.52
C PHE A 31 0.09 11.09 2.66
N ARG A 32 0.86 11.70 1.75
CA ARG A 32 1.05 13.16 1.67
C ARG A 32 -0.24 13.88 1.29
N LEU A 33 -0.96 13.39 0.27
CA LEU A 33 -2.19 14.01 -0.23
C LEU A 33 -3.37 13.83 0.73
N CYS A 34 -3.53 12.63 1.30
CA CYS A 34 -4.64 12.32 2.20
C CYS A 34 -4.41 12.74 3.66
N HIS A 35 -3.24 13.31 3.98
CA HIS A 35 -2.83 13.71 5.33
C HIS A 35 -3.19 12.65 6.38
N ILE A 36 -2.73 11.41 6.16
CA ILE A 36 -3.14 10.26 6.97
C ILE A 36 -2.76 10.47 8.44
N ARG A 37 -3.77 10.42 9.29
CA ARG A 37 -3.73 10.53 10.75
C ARG A 37 -4.81 9.60 11.31
N PRO A 38 -4.61 9.04 12.51
CA PRO A 38 -5.68 8.35 13.19
C PRO A 38 -6.86 9.31 13.40
N LEU A 39 -8.05 8.85 13.06
CA LEU A 39 -9.27 9.62 13.24
C LEU A 39 -9.77 9.44 14.67
N MET A 40 -10.12 10.55 15.31
CA MET A 40 -10.70 10.54 16.66
C MET A 40 -12.10 9.91 16.69
N SER A 41 -12.74 9.77 15.52
CA SER A 41 -14.03 9.09 15.36
C SER A 41 -13.90 7.56 15.42
N PHE A 42 -12.70 7.00 15.61
CA PHE A 42 -12.55 5.55 15.73
C PHE A 42 -13.09 5.07 17.09
N PRO A 43 -13.89 3.99 17.12
CA PRO A 43 -14.30 3.35 18.36
C PRO A 43 -13.09 3.01 19.24
N LYS A 44 -13.26 3.00 20.57
CA LYS A 44 -12.18 2.63 21.51
C LYS A 44 -11.62 1.23 21.27
N GLU A 45 -12.43 0.33 20.73
CA GLU A 45 -12.07 -1.07 20.40
C GLU A 45 -11.38 -1.21 19.03
N HIS A 46 -11.18 -0.12 18.29
CA HIS A 46 -10.61 -0.17 16.95
C HIS A 46 -9.16 -0.70 16.96
N ALA A 47 -8.81 -1.52 15.95
CA ALA A 47 -7.51 -2.20 15.83
C ALA A 47 -6.30 -1.24 15.89
N TYR A 48 -6.48 0.02 15.48
CA TYR A 48 -5.46 1.06 15.60
C TYR A 48 -5.02 1.29 17.05
N TRP A 49 -5.96 1.40 18.01
CA TRP A 49 -5.60 1.74 19.40
C TRP A 49 -4.84 0.60 20.08
N GLN A 50 -5.12 -0.64 19.69
CA GLN A 50 -4.44 -1.83 20.18
C GLN A 50 -2.99 -1.93 19.65
N HIS A 51 -2.76 -1.63 18.38
CA HIS A 51 -1.46 -1.76 17.69
C HIS A 51 -0.85 -0.42 17.27
N HIS A 52 -1.11 0.67 18.00
CA HIS A 52 -0.79 2.01 17.53
C HIS A 52 0.71 2.22 17.23
N LYS A 53 1.61 1.57 17.99
CA LYS A 53 3.07 1.59 17.76
C LYS A 53 3.45 0.99 16.40
N GLU A 54 2.86 -0.14 16.03
CA GLU A 54 3.10 -0.81 14.74
C GLU A 54 2.60 0.04 13.55
N TYR A 55 1.40 0.63 13.67
CA TYR A 55 0.90 1.53 12.62
C TYR A 55 1.76 2.78 12.51
N ASP A 56 2.13 3.42 13.62
CA ASP A 56 2.96 4.61 13.62
C ASP A 56 4.34 4.30 12.99
N PHE A 57 4.91 3.12 13.24
CA PHE A 57 6.15 2.63 12.60
C PHE A 57 5.99 2.46 11.08
N ILE A 58 4.92 1.80 10.62
CA ILE A 58 4.62 1.63 9.20
C ILE A 58 4.46 3.00 8.51
N LEU A 59 3.72 3.91 9.14
CA LEU A 59 3.51 5.27 8.61
C LEU A 59 4.83 6.02 8.50
N ALA A 60 5.71 5.93 9.51
CA ALA A 60 7.03 6.54 9.50
C ALA A 60 7.90 5.99 8.36
N TYR A 61 7.91 4.66 8.16
CA TYR A 61 8.62 4.00 7.06
C TYR A 61 8.16 4.51 5.69
N VAL A 62 6.84 4.57 5.44
CA VAL A 62 6.28 4.99 4.13
C VAL A 62 6.54 6.46 3.81
N VAL A 63 6.36 7.34 4.80
CA VAL A 63 6.61 8.77 4.63
C VAL A 63 8.11 9.04 4.44
N GLY A 64 8.95 8.09 4.88
CA GLY A 64 10.39 8.19 4.90
C GLY A 64 10.83 9.13 5.99
N ASP A 65 10.15 9.17 7.13
CA ASP A 65 10.42 10.10 8.23
C ASP A 65 11.43 9.49 9.24
N THR A 66 12.35 8.64 8.75
CA THR A 66 13.59 8.33 9.47
C THR A 66 14.47 9.58 9.48
N GLU A 67 15.23 9.80 10.55
CA GLU A 67 16.07 11.00 10.71
C GLU A 67 16.92 11.32 9.47
N GLU A 68 17.34 10.30 8.72
CA GLU A 68 18.18 10.38 7.54
C GLU A 68 17.53 11.09 6.34
N ALA A 69 16.20 11.07 6.20
CA ALA A 69 15.51 11.83 5.16
C ALA A 69 15.27 13.30 5.56
N ARG A 70 15.10 13.57 6.87
CA ARG A 70 15.07 14.94 7.40
C ARG A 70 16.43 15.60 7.26
N LYS A 71 17.54 14.87 7.48
CA LYS A 71 18.91 15.35 7.22
C LYS A 71 19.12 15.68 5.73
N ARG A 72 18.63 14.84 4.80
CA ARG A 72 18.70 15.13 3.35
C ARG A 72 17.91 16.39 2.93
N LYS A 73 16.74 16.63 3.51
CA LYS A 73 15.97 17.86 3.26
C LYS A 73 16.52 19.12 3.93
N ALA A 74 17.18 18.97 5.08
CA ALA A 74 17.85 20.10 5.75
C ALA A 74 19.04 20.59 4.91
N VAL A 75 19.78 19.68 4.27
CA VAL A 75 20.90 20.01 3.38
C VAL A 75 20.43 20.62 2.05
N GLU A 76 19.27 20.22 1.51
CA GLU A 76 18.70 20.81 0.29
C GLU A 76 17.90 22.11 0.52
N GLY A 77 17.53 22.41 1.78
CA GLY A 77 16.63 23.50 2.14
C GLY A 77 17.28 24.84 2.48
N GLU A 78 18.62 24.92 2.57
CA GLU A 78 19.35 26.16 2.85
C GLU A 78 19.51 27.10 1.63
N GLY A 79 18.90 26.76 0.49
CA GLY A 79 19.11 27.44 -0.79
C GLY A 79 18.08 28.50 -1.22
N ASP A 80 17.00 28.79 -0.48
CA ASP A 80 16.05 29.83 -0.93
C ASP A 80 15.33 30.56 0.22
N ALA A 81 16.05 31.49 0.84
CA ALA A 81 15.47 32.55 1.67
C ALA A 81 15.88 33.92 1.09
N GLY A 82 15.38 34.22 -0.10
CA GLY A 82 15.78 35.41 -0.85
C GLY A 82 14.66 36.22 -1.50
N LYS A 83 13.39 36.14 -1.08
CA LYS A 83 12.34 37.04 -1.58
C LYS A 83 12.43 38.42 -0.92
N LYS A 84 13.30 39.28 -1.46
CA LYS A 84 13.27 40.74 -1.25
C LYS A 84 11.87 41.24 -1.63
N ARG A 85 11.07 41.63 -0.64
CA ARG A 85 9.81 42.33 -0.86
C ARG A 85 10.14 43.68 -1.51
N LYS A 86 9.58 43.94 -2.69
CA LYS A 86 9.57 45.27 -3.30
C LYS A 86 8.91 46.24 -2.33
N THR A 87 9.65 47.24 -1.87
CA THR A 87 9.12 48.41 -1.18
C THR A 87 8.35 49.23 -2.20
N GLU A 88 7.05 48.95 -2.35
CA GLU A 88 6.14 49.85 -3.05
C GLU A 88 5.86 51.05 -2.16
N ASN A 89 5.99 52.26 -2.70
CA ASN A 89 5.74 53.53 -2.02
C ASN A 89 4.31 53.56 -1.43
N LEU A 90 4.17 53.42 -0.11
CA LEU A 90 2.89 53.55 0.58
C LEU A 90 2.51 55.04 0.65
N LYS A 91 1.37 55.39 0.03
CA LYS A 91 0.61 56.59 0.40
C LYS A 91 0.23 56.50 1.88
N PRO A 92 0.12 57.61 2.63
CA PRO A 92 -0.28 57.57 4.03
C PRO A 92 -1.66 56.92 4.15
N GLU A 93 -1.70 55.70 4.71
CA GLU A 93 -2.94 54.95 4.97
C GLU A 93 -3.84 55.77 5.93
N THR A 94 -5.13 55.82 5.63
CA THR A 94 -6.11 56.51 6.47
C THR A 94 -6.27 55.75 7.79
N GLU A 95 -6.55 56.43 8.90
CA GLU A 95 -6.67 55.81 10.24
C GLU A 95 -7.68 54.64 10.27
N GLU A 96 -8.73 54.70 9.46
CA GLU A 96 -9.72 53.64 9.29
C GLU A 96 -9.19 52.40 8.57
N GLU A 97 -8.28 52.56 7.62
CA GLU A 97 -7.66 51.45 6.88
C GLU A 97 -6.65 50.71 7.77
N ARG A 98 -5.95 51.45 8.64
CA ARG A 98 -5.08 50.90 9.69
C ARG A 98 -5.87 50.05 10.69
N LYS A 99 -6.98 50.56 11.22
CA LYS A 99 -7.86 49.81 12.13
C LYS A 99 -8.40 48.53 11.48
N LYS A 100 -8.92 48.61 10.24
CA LYS A 100 -9.40 47.42 9.50
C LYS A 100 -8.28 46.40 9.23
N ARG A 101 -7.05 46.85 8.99
CA ARG A 101 -5.88 45.97 8.78
C ARG A 101 -5.46 45.28 10.07
N GLU A 102 -5.42 46.01 11.18
CA GLU A 102 -5.13 45.49 12.51
C GLU A 102 -6.20 44.48 12.96
N GLU A 103 -7.48 44.78 12.76
CA GLU A 103 -8.58 43.85 13.03
C GLU A 103 -8.47 42.57 12.20
N ARG A 104 -8.11 42.66 10.90
CA ARG A 104 -7.85 41.49 10.04
C ARG A 104 -6.66 40.68 10.53
N GLN A 105 -5.58 41.34 10.95
CA GLN A 105 -4.40 40.68 11.51
C GLN A 105 -4.72 39.99 12.84
N GLN A 106 -5.45 40.67 13.73
CA GLN A 106 -5.91 40.12 14.99
C GLN A 106 -6.85 38.94 14.77
N ALA A 107 -7.81 39.03 13.84
CA ALA A 107 -8.69 37.93 13.47
C ALA A 107 -7.93 36.74 12.87
N GLN A 108 -6.88 37.00 12.08
CA GLN A 108 -6.02 35.95 11.53
C GLN A 108 -5.21 35.27 12.63
N ILE A 109 -4.64 36.03 13.57
CA ILE A 109 -3.91 35.53 14.73
C ILE A 109 -4.86 34.72 15.64
N GLN A 110 -6.07 35.22 15.90
CA GLN A 110 -7.09 34.52 16.67
C GLN A 110 -7.49 33.19 16.00
N ARG A 111 -7.67 33.16 14.68
CA ARG A 111 -7.93 31.93 13.92
C ARG A 111 -6.77 30.94 14.02
N GLN A 112 -5.52 31.41 13.93
CA GLN A 112 -4.33 30.57 14.09
C GLN A 112 -4.22 30.01 15.52
N MET A 113 -4.44 30.85 16.53
CA MET A 113 -4.46 30.48 17.95
C MET A 113 -5.55 29.46 18.25
N ALA A 114 -6.77 29.64 17.73
CA ALA A 114 -7.87 28.69 17.88
C ALA A 114 -7.53 27.33 17.25
N LYS A 115 -6.91 27.34 16.06
CA LYS A 115 -6.46 26.12 15.39
C LYS A 115 -5.36 25.39 16.19
N LEU A 116 -4.40 26.12 16.77
CA LEU A 116 -3.35 25.55 17.60
C LEU A 116 -3.90 24.94 18.89
N LYS A 117 -4.79 25.65 19.58
CA LYS A 117 -5.50 25.13 20.76
C LYS A 117 -6.24 23.84 20.43
N LEU A 118 -6.98 23.80 19.32
CA LEU A 118 -7.68 22.61 18.86
C LEU A 118 -6.71 21.44 18.57
N ILE A 119 -5.56 21.71 17.94
CA ILE A 119 -4.54 20.70 17.68
C ILE A 119 -3.96 20.17 18.99
N GLU A 120 -3.69 21.03 19.97
CA GLU A 120 -3.15 20.63 21.27
C GLU A 120 -4.16 19.79 22.07
N SER A 121 -5.43 20.20 22.10
CA SER A 121 -6.52 19.41 22.67
C SER A 121 -6.63 18.05 22.00
N ASN A 122 -6.56 18.00 20.67
CA ASN A 122 -6.61 16.73 19.93
C ASN A 122 -5.39 15.85 20.22
N LYS A 123 -4.19 16.43 20.37
CA LYS A 123 -2.99 15.69 20.76
C LYS A 123 -3.15 15.04 22.13
N LYS A 124 -3.66 15.78 23.12
CA LYS A 124 -3.93 15.28 24.47
C LYS A 124 -4.95 14.13 24.45
N LEU A 125 -6.06 14.33 23.77
CA LEU A 125 -7.08 13.28 23.61
C LEU A 125 -6.54 12.02 22.91
N ILE A 126 -5.67 12.16 21.90
CA ILE A 126 -5.04 11.01 21.23
C ILE A 126 -4.06 10.30 22.17
N SER A 127 -3.27 11.02 22.97
CA SER A 127 -2.39 10.38 23.96
C SER A 127 -3.18 9.61 25.01
N ASP A 128 -4.32 10.14 25.44
CA ASP A 128 -5.19 9.48 26.44
C ASP A 128 -5.84 8.20 25.89
N LEU A 129 -6.08 8.15 24.58
CA LEU A 129 -6.63 6.97 23.89
C LEU A 129 -5.58 5.90 23.57
N LYS A 130 -4.28 6.24 23.59
CA LYS A 130 -3.19 5.29 23.37
C LYS A 130 -2.96 4.46 24.64
N ARG A 131 -3.08 3.14 24.52
CA ARG A 131 -2.78 2.21 25.63
C ARG A 131 -1.28 2.14 25.86
N ALA A 132 -0.83 2.26 27.12
CA ALA A 132 0.59 2.14 27.47
C ALA A 132 1.18 0.75 27.10
N ASP A 133 0.37 -0.30 27.23
CA ASP A 133 0.79 -1.71 27.06
C ASP A 133 0.81 -2.20 25.60
N ALA A 134 0.84 -1.31 24.61
CA ALA A 134 0.89 -1.73 23.21
C ALA A 134 2.24 -2.39 22.89
N PRO A 135 2.25 -3.48 22.09
CA PRO A 135 3.47 -4.21 21.73
C PRO A 135 4.47 -3.30 21.01
N ASP A 136 5.75 -3.43 21.35
CA ASP A 136 6.82 -2.65 20.73
C ASP A 136 7.02 -3.06 19.27
N ALA A 137 7.00 -2.06 18.38
CA ALA A 137 6.98 -2.27 16.94
C ALA A 137 8.22 -2.99 16.41
N GLU A 138 9.38 -2.80 17.05
CA GLU A 138 10.68 -3.31 16.61
C GLU A 138 10.83 -4.84 16.79
N GLY A 139 10.11 -5.44 17.74
CA GLY A 139 10.12 -6.89 17.96
C GLY A 139 8.96 -7.63 17.28
N THR A 140 8.07 -6.92 16.58
CA THR A 140 6.87 -7.51 15.98
C THR A 140 7.15 -8.00 14.55
N GLN A 141 6.36 -8.96 14.08
CA GLN A 141 6.43 -9.52 12.73
C GLN A 141 6.40 -8.45 11.61
N VAL A 142 5.81 -7.29 11.88
CA VAL A 142 5.80 -6.11 10.99
C VAL A 142 7.21 -5.56 10.72
N ALA A 143 8.04 -5.38 11.76
CA ALA A 143 9.39 -4.88 11.60
C ALA A 143 10.28 -5.89 10.88
N THR A 144 10.14 -7.18 11.22
CA THR A 144 10.82 -8.27 10.51
C THR A 144 10.54 -8.25 9.01
N LEU A 145 9.28 -8.07 8.61
CA LEU A 145 8.89 -7.99 7.20
C LEU A 145 9.49 -6.76 6.49
N ILE A 146 9.50 -5.60 7.14
CA ILE A 146 10.04 -4.36 6.57
C ILE A 146 11.56 -4.46 6.41
N TRP A 147 12.26 -4.92 7.45
CA TRP A 147 13.71 -5.07 7.41
C TRP A 147 14.16 -6.14 6.43
N ALA A 148 13.46 -7.28 6.35
CA ALA A 148 13.77 -8.31 5.36
C ALA A 148 13.66 -7.78 3.92
N VAL A 149 12.63 -6.97 3.62
CA VAL A 149 12.48 -6.35 2.31
C VAL A 149 13.57 -5.32 2.03
N GLU A 150 13.96 -4.54 3.04
CA GLU A 150 15.04 -3.57 2.90
C GLU A 150 16.39 -4.27 2.67
N GLU A 151 16.65 -5.38 3.37
CA GLU A 151 17.83 -6.22 3.15
C GLU A 151 17.84 -6.81 1.74
N ILE A 152 16.71 -7.33 1.25
CA ILE A 152 16.59 -7.84 -0.13
C ILE A 152 16.88 -6.75 -1.17
N LYS A 153 16.44 -5.50 -0.95
CA LYS A 153 16.73 -4.39 -1.88
C LYS A 153 18.22 -4.08 -2.00
N GLN A 154 18.99 -4.28 -0.92
CA GLN A 154 20.43 -4.03 -0.92
C GLN A 154 21.23 -5.19 -1.53
N VAL A 155 20.62 -6.37 -1.69
CA VAL A 155 21.28 -7.55 -2.22
C VAL A 155 21.26 -7.51 -3.75
N THR A 156 22.46 -7.35 -4.34
CA THR A 156 22.64 -7.38 -5.80
C THR A 156 22.68 -8.81 -6.37
N ASP A 157 23.11 -9.79 -5.57
CA ASP A 157 23.23 -11.19 -5.99
C ASP A 157 21.87 -11.92 -5.94
N PRO A 158 21.37 -12.43 -7.09
CA PRO A 158 20.11 -13.18 -7.16
C PRO A 158 20.04 -14.38 -6.21
N HIS A 159 21.16 -15.08 -5.98
CA HIS A 159 21.17 -16.28 -5.14
C HIS A 159 20.99 -15.94 -3.66
N LYS A 160 21.74 -14.95 -3.18
CA LYS A 160 21.61 -14.44 -1.82
C LYS A 160 20.23 -13.83 -1.55
N ALA A 161 19.65 -13.14 -2.54
CA ALA A 161 18.28 -12.65 -2.44
C ALA A 161 17.26 -13.80 -2.36
N ALA A 162 17.43 -14.85 -3.16
CA ALA A 162 16.58 -16.04 -3.11
C ALA A 162 16.68 -16.80 -1.78
N ASP A 163 17.86 -16.86 -1.17
CA ASP A 163 18.08 -17.49 0.13
C ASP A 163 17.46 -16.68 1.29
N LEU A 164 17.56 -15.34 1.26
CA LEU A 164 16.87 -14.46 2.21
C LEU A 164 15.34 -14.57 2.09
N ILE A 165 14.85 -14.61 0.85
CA ILE A 165 13.43 -14.87 0.59
C ILE A 165 13.02 -16.23 1.17
N ARG A 166 13.86 -17.27 1.02
CA ARG A 166 13.61 -18.61 1.58
C ARG A 166 13.61 -18.63 3.12
N GLY A 167 14.53 -17.88 3.74
CA GLY A 167 14.68 -17.74 5.19
C GLY A 167 13.50 -17.03 5.87
N CYS A 168 12.76 -16.18 5.17
CA CYS A 168 11.58 -15.47 5.67
C CYS A 168 10.31 -16.37 5.84
N GLY A 169 10.46 -17.69 5.99
CA GLY A 169 9.34 -18.63 6.19
C GLY A 169 8.77 -19.18 4.88
N ALA A 170 9.64 -19.40 3.92
CA ALA A 170 9.30 -19.52 2.52
C ALA A 170 9.93 -20.83 1.99
N PHE A 171 9.44 -21.94 2.53
CA PHE A 171 9.81 -23.32 2.16
C PHE A 171 9.16 -23.67 0.80
N TRP A 172 9.79 -23.30 -0.31
CA TRP A 172 9.07 -23.18 -1.60
C TRP A 172 9.26 -24.26 -2.67
N LEU A 173 10.03 -25.35 -2.47
CA LEU A 173 10.35 -26.20 -3.63
C LEU A 173 9.58 -27.53 -3.73
N ASN A 174 9.26 -28.22 -2.62
CA ASN A 174 8.53 -29.51 -2.70
C ASN A 174 7.15 -29.50 -2.04
N ILE A 175 6.96 -28.81 -0.92
CA ILE A 175 5.65 -28.68 -0.24
C ILE A 175 4.66 -27.84 -1.09
N PHE A 176 5.18 -26.95 -1.94
CA PHE A 176 4.34 -26.03 -2.71
C PHE A 176 3.59 -26.71 -3.85
N GLN A 177 4.10 -27.77 -4.47
CA GLN A 177 3.37 -28.38 -5.60
C GLN A 177 2.03 -28.96 -5.16
N GLU A 178 2.02 -29.73 -4.08
CA GLU A 178 0.79 -30.31 -3.54
C GLU A 178 -0.15 -29.24 -2.96
N LEU A 179 0.40 -28.24 -2.26
CA LEU A 179 -0.39 -27.12 -1.75
C LEU A 179 -0.99 -26.29 -2.89
N LEU A 180 -0.21 -26.00 -3.94
CA LEU A 180 -0.63 -25.26 -5.12
C LEU A 180 -1.73 -26.02 -5.86
N ILE A 181 -1.53 -27.31 -6.11
CA ILE A 181 -2.55 -28.16 -6.74
C ILE A 181 -3.80 -28.20 -5.86
N GLY A 182 -3.65 -28.31 -4.53
CA GLY A 182 -4.75 -28.22 -3.58
C GLY A 182 -5.52 -26.89 -3.67
N GLN A 183 -4.83 -25.77 -3.79
CA GLN A 183 -5.46 -24.44 -3.94
C GLN A 183 -6.11 -24.26 -5.31
N LEU A 184 -5.49 -24.73 -6.39
CA LEU A 184 -6.04 -24.67 -7.75
C LEU A 184 -7.25 -25.58 -7.92
N THR A 185 -7.31 -26.69 -7.20
CA THR A 185 -8.42 -27.65 -7.27
C THR A 185 -9.51 -27.34 -6.23
N SER A 186 -9.25 -26.46 -5.25
CA SER A 186 -10.21 -26.07 -4.23
C SER A 186 -11.20 -25.03 -4.75
N GLU A 187 -12.45 -25.45 -4.90
CA GLU A 187 -13.54 -24.57 -5.32
C GLU A 187 -13.74 -23.38 -4.37
N GLU A 188 -13.65 -23.60 -3.06
CA GLU A 188 -13.81 -22.57 -2.03
C GLU A 188 -12.71 -21.50 -2.14
N ALA A 189 -11.46 -21.92 -2.33
CA ALA A 189 -10.33 -21.02 -2.50
C ALA A 189 -10.48 -20.18 -3.77
N LEU A 190 -10.85 -20.81 -4.89
CA LEU A 190 -11.12 -20.12 -6.15
C LEU A 190 -12.28 -19.13 -6.02
N HIS A 191 -13.32 -19.49 -5.25
CA HIS A 191 -14.48 -18.64 -5.01
C HIS A 191 -14.12 -17.39 -4.20
N GLN A 192 -13.45 -17.59 -3.06
CA GLN A 192 -13.02 -16.50 -2.18
C GLN A 192 -12.05 -15.54 -2.87
N ALA A 193 -11.15 -16.07 -3.71
CA ALA A 193 -10.20 -15.27 -4.48
C ALA A 193 -10.84 -14.51 -5.65
N ARG A 194 -12.12 -14.78 -5.99
CA ARG A 194 -12.85 -14.17 -7.11
C ARG A 194 -12.11 -14.33 -8.45
N ILE A 195 -11.57 -15.52 -8.68
CA ILE A 195 -10.82 -15.82 -9.89
C ILE A 195 -11.78 -15.94 -11.07
N HIS A 196 -11.53 -15.16 -12.12
CA HIS A 196 -12.29 -15.21 -13.36
C HIS A 196 -11.72 -16.29 -14.30
N PRO A 197 -12.55 -17.07 -15.03
CA PRO A 197 -12.07 -18.15 -15.92
C PRO A 197 -11.04 -17.70 -16.93
N MET A 198 -11.18 -16.48 -17.44
CA MET A 198 -10.25 -15.95 -18.42
C MET A 198 -8.83 -15.71 -17.90
N ASN A 199 -8.69 -15.43 -16.60
CA ASN A 199 -7.37 -15.34 -15.99
C ASN A 199 -6.71 -16.72 -15.88
N VAL A 200 -7.50 -17.76 -15.60
CA VAL A 200 -7.00 -19.15 -15.53
C VAL A 200 -6.62 -19.66 -16.92
N LEU A 201 -7.44 -19.35 -17.93
CA LEU A 201 -7.14 -19.72 -19.32
C LEU A 201 -5.83 -19.08 -19.79
N LEU A 202 -5.66 -17.78 -19.56
CA LEU A 202 -4.42 -17.07 -19.89
C LEU A 202 -3.23 -17.67 -19.12
N ALA A 203 -3.38 -17.97 -17.83
CA ALA A 203 -2.33 -18.60 -17.03
C ALA A 203 -1.95 -19.99 -17.56
N SER A 204 -2.94 -20.81 -17.96
CA SER A 204 -2.73 -22.13 -18.57
C SER A 204 -1.96 -22.03 -19.88
N ALA A 205 -2.37 -21.12 -20.77
CA ALA A 205 -1.69 -20.89 -22.04
C ALA A 205 -0.23 -20.43 -21.86
N VAL A 206 0.00 -19.49 -20.94
CA VAL A 206 1.36 -18.99 -20.62
C VAL A 206 2.20 -20.08 -19.94
N TYR A 207 1.65 -20.86 -19.01
CA TYR A 207 2.42 -21.91 -18.35
C TYR A 207 2.84 -23.00 -19.36
N LYS A 208 1.91 -23.41 -20.23
CA LYS A 208 2.15 -24.40 -21.30
C LYS A 208 3.15 -23.93 -22.36
N SER A 209 3.36 -22.62 -22.54
CA SER A 209 4.35 -22.12 -23.50
C SER A 209 5.81 -22.36 -23.06
N GLY A 210 6.05 -22.79 -21.82
CA GLY A 210 7.38 -23.18 -21.32
C GLY A 210 8.40 -22.03 -21.25
N GLY A 211 7.94 -20.78 -21.37
CA GLY A 211 8.81 -19.62 -21.40
C GLY A 211 8.08 -18.28 -21.44
N GLY A 212 8.77 -17.23 -21.01
CA GLY A 212 8.23 -15.88 -20.93
C GLY A 212 8.25 -15.16 -22.28
N PHE A 213 7.16 -14.47 -22.64
CA PHE A 213 6.98 -13.82 -23.94
C PHE A 213 8.02 -12.73 -24.28
N ARG A 214 8.49 -11.96 -23.28
CA ARG A 214 9.40 -10.81 -23.46
C ARG A 214 10.80 -11.01 -22.85
N GLY A 215 11.18 -12.24 -22.50
CA GLY A 215 12.44 -12.51 -21.81
C GLY A 215 13.08 -13.85 -22.19
N LYS A 216 14.24 -14.14 -21.58
CA LYS A 216 14.95 -15.42 -21.74
C LYS A 216 14.49 -16.49 -20.74
N LEU A 217 13.44 -16.21 -19.96
CA LEU A 217 12.96 -17.10 -18.92
C LEU A 217 12.37 -18.36 -19.57
N ARG A 218 12.88 -19.52 -19.20
CA ARG A 218 12.39 -20.84 -19.62
C ARG A 218 12.14 -21.69 -18.38
N TRP A 219 11.14 -22.53 -18.44
CA TRP A 219 10.82 -23.50 -17.40
C TRP A 219 10.32 -24.80 -18.01
N ASP A 220 10.44 -25.88 -17.26
CA ASP A 220 9.86 -27.16 -17.63
C ASP A 220 8.40 -27.23 -17.17
N THR A 221 7.52 -27.77 -18.02
CA THR A 221 6.08 -27.81 -17.77
C THR A 221 5.72 -29.07 -17.00
N ASN A 222 5.18 -28.91 -15.79
CA ASN A 222 4.69 -30.04 -15.01
C ASN A 222 3.25 -30.38 -15.44
N GLU A 223 3.04 -31.63 -15.84
CA GLU A 223 1.72 -32.15 -16.25
C GLU A 223 0.67 -31.99 -15.15
N LYS A 224 1.02 -32.27 -13.88
CA LYS A 224 0.08 -32.17 -12.75
C LYS A 224 -0.46 -30.75 -12.55
N ILE A 225 0.39 -29.74 -12.78
CA ILE A 225 0.00 -28.32 -12.66
C ILE A 225 -0.88 -27.93 -13.85
N SER A 226 -0.58 -28.45 -15.04
CA SER A 226 -1.37 -28.20 -16.25
C SER A 226 -2.79 -28.76 -16.11
N GLU A 227 -2.93 -29.99 -15.59
CA GLU A 227 -4.22 -30.60 -15.27
C GLU A 227 -4.97 -29.82 -14.17
N ALA A 228 -4.27 -29.38 -13.13
CA ALA A 228 -4.88 -28.59 -12.06
C ALA A 228 -5.42 -27.25 -12.58
N LEU A 229 -4.72 -26.59 -13.51
CA LEU A 229 -5.18 -25.35 -14.15
C LEU A 229 -6.41 -25.57 -15.03
N GLU A 230 -6.51 -26.70 -15.74
CA GLU A 230 -7.70 -27.05 -16.51
C GLU A 230 -8.92 -27.29 -15.61
N LYS A 231 -8.73 -28.00 -14.49
CA LYS A 231 -9.79 -28.16 -13.48
C LYS A 231 -10.20 -26.82 -12.87
N ALA A 232 -9.22 -25.98 -12.53
CA ALA A 232 -9.45 -24.64 -12.00
C ALA A 232 -10.27 -23.77 -12.96
N PHE A 233 -10.04 -23.89 -14.28
CA PHE A 233 -10.78 -23.16 -15.29
C PHE A 233 -12.27 -23.48 -15.22
N ILE A 234 -12.63 -24.76 -15.18
CA ILE A 234 -14.04 -25.19 -15.06
C ILE A 234 -14.65 -24.69 -13.75
N LEU A 235 -13.96 -24.87 -12.62
CA LEU A 235 -14.46 -24.47 -11.30
C LEU A 235 -14.66 -22.96 -11.18
N SER A 236 -13.81 -22.16 -11.84
CA SER A 236 -13.89 -20.70 -11.78
C SER A 236 -15.15 -20.11 -12.46
N PHE A 237 -15.86 -20.88 -13.32
CA PHE A 237 -17.11 -20.39 -13.93
C PHE A 237 -18.20 -20.11 -12.90
N LYS A 238 -18.15 -20.77 -11.73
CA LYS A 238 -19.10 -20.51 -10.64
C LYS A 238 -18.99 -19.07 -10.10
N ASN A 239 -17.86 -18.40 -10.27
CA ASN A 239 -17.66 -17.02 -9.84
C ASN A 239 -18.27 -16.00 -10.81
N VAL A 240 -18.68 -16.44 -12.00
CA VAL A 240 -19.30 -15.58 -13.01
C VAL A 240 -20.80 -15.56 -12.78
N THR A 241 -21.36 -14.35 -12.72
CA THR A 241 -22.80 -14.19 -12.60
C THR A 241 -23.47 -14.51 -13.94
N PRO A 242 -24.40 -15.48 -14.00
CA PRO A 242 -25.08 -15.81 -15.24
C PRO A 242 -26.02 -14.67 -15.63
N SER A 243 -26.02 -14.29 -16.90
CA SER A 243 -26.92 -13.25 -17.40
C SER A 243 -28.37 -13.73 -17.56
N ASN A 244 -28.65 -15.03 -17.48
CA ASN A 244 -29.98 -15.66 -17.67
C ASN A 244 -30.73 -15.23 -18.96
N LYS A 245 -29.99 -14.84 -19.99
CA LYS A 245 -30.53 -14.51 -21.32
C LYS A 245 -30.34 -15.69 -22.27
N ARG A 246 -31.12 -15.70 -23.36
CA ARG A 246 -30.92 -16.64 -24.47
C ARG A 246 -29.74 -16.17 -25.31
N PHE A 247 -28.78 -17.05 -25.54
CA PHE A 247 -27.59 -16.77 -26.34
C PHE A 247 -27.60 -17.63 -27.60
N CYS A 248 -27.18 -17.05 -28.73
CA CYS A 248 -26.78 -17.78 -29.92
C CYS A 248 -25.26 -17.69 -30.00
N LEU A 249 -24.58 -18.84 -29.91
CA LEU A 249 -23.12 -18.92 -30.00
C LEU A 249 -22.76 -19.31 -31.44
N ALA A 250 -22.25 -18.37 -32.21
CA ALA A 250 -21.67 -18.62 -33.53
C ALA A 250 -20.15 -18.48 -33.42
N LEU A 251 -19.43 -19.58 -33.65
CA LEU A 251 -17.97 -19.62 -33.64
C LEU A 251 -17.47 -19.55 -35.09
N ASP A 252 -16.67 -18.53 -35.40
CA ASP A 252 -15.99 -18.45 -36.69
C ASP A 252 -14.81 -19.41 -36.68
N VAL A 253 -14.81 -20.35 -37.63
CA VAL A 253 -13.74 -21.34 -37.86
C VAL A 253 -12.99 -21.08 -39.16
N SER A 254 -13.17 -19.91 -39.76
CA SER A 254 -12.37 -19.50 -40.92
C SER A 254 -10.89 -19.34 -40.51
N GLY A 255 -9.97 -19.69 -41.42
CA GLY A 255 -8.53 -19.83 -41.13
C GLY A 255 -7.77 -18.54 -40.81
N ILE A 256 -8.46 -17.45 -40.46
CA ILE A 256 -7.87 -16.16 -40.05
C ILE A 256 -8.38 -15.85 -38.65
N VAL A 257 -7.77 -16.49 -37.66
CA VAL A 257 -7.81 -16.04 -36.28
C VAL A 257 -6.36 -16.05 -35.81
N ILE A 258 -5.68 -14.91 -35.98
CA ILE A 258 -4.31 -14.65 -35.50
C ILE A 258 -4.41 -14.01 -34.13
#